data_AF-A0ABD5TDV2-F1
#
_entry.id   AF-A0ABD5TDV2-F1
#
_cell.length_a   1.000
_cell.length_b   1.000
_cell.length_c   1.000
_cell.angle_alpha   90.00
_cell.angle_beta   90.00
_cell.angle_gamma   90.00
#
_symmetry.space_group_name_H-M   'P 1'
#
loop_
_entity.id
_entity.type
_entity.pdbx_description
1 polymer ?
#
loop_
_entity_poly.entity_id
_entity_poly.type
_entity_poly.pdbx_seq_one_letter_code
_entity_poly.pdbx_strand_id
1 'polypeptide(L)'
;MADDEANPTGTDRDNSRSLSRLGRVLFGLGLALQATEDFRDMEDSIEYAESAGVPMPDLAAPFASGMMLVGGLGVALWRLPKIATGAVVTFLAVVTPTMHDFWNEEGDASGERLAFFGNLAMFGAALAFLREAYRS
;
A
#
# COMPACT_ATOMS: atom_id res chain seq x y z
N MET A 1 -35.50 -46.38 11.40
CA MET A 1 -35.24 -45.80 12.73
C MET A 1 -33.84 -45.23 12.66
N ALA A 2 -33.79 -43.90 12.56
CA ALA A 2 -32.62 -43.00 12.53
C ALA A 2 -31.52 -43.24 11.50
N ASP A 3 -31.66 -42.59 10.34
CA ASP A 3 -30.52 -42.15 9.52
C ASP A 3 -29.91 -40.92 10.20
N ASP A 4 -28.66 -41.05 10.65
CA ASP A 4 -27.86 -40.01 11.29
C ASP A 4 -27.27 -39.10 10.18
N GLU A 5 -28.11 -38.25 9.58
CA GLU A 5 -27.64 -37.17 8.71
C GLU A 5 -26.97 -36.09 9.56
N ALA A 6 -25.64 -36.20 9.67
CA ALA A 6 -24.79 -35.13 10.15
C ALA A 6 -25.03 -33.86 9.32
N ASN A 7 -25.80 -32.93 9.88
CA ASN A 7 -25.97 -31.57 9.42
C ASN A 7 -24.62 -30.83 9.54
N PRO A 8 -23.89 -30.53 8.45
CA PRO A 8 -22.71 -29.70 8.55
C PRO A 8 -23.20 -28.28 8.80
N THR A 9 -23.21 -27.88 10.07
CA THR A 9 -23.52 -26.54 10.53
C THR A 9 -22.79 -25.53 9.64
N GLY A 10 -23.57 -24.69 8.96
CA GLY A 10 -23.12 -23.70 7.99
C GLY A 10 -22.35 -22.53 8.60
N THR A 11 -21.26 -22.81 9.31
CA THR A 11 -20.31 -21.82 9.85
C THR A 11 -19.07 -21.64 8.96
N ASP A 12 -18.80 -22.56 8.02
CA ASP A 12 -17.58 -22.49 7.19
C ASP A 12 -17.73 -21.62 5.93
N ARG A 13 -18.96 -21.27 5.51
CA ARG A 13 -19.18 -20.49 4.29
C ARG A 13 -19.07 -18.97 4.48
N ASP A 14 -19.23 -18.46 5.71
CA ASP A 14 -19.24 -17.02 6.00
C ASP A 14 -17.85 -16.42 6.25
N ASN A 15 -16.85 -17.24 6.63
CA ASN A 15 -15.47 -16.78 6.80
C ASN A 15 -14.71 -16.58 5.47
N SER A 16 -15.29 -16.98 4.34
CA SER A 16 -14.60 -17.03 3.04
C SER A 16 -14.53 -15.69 2.30
N ARG A 17 -15.10 -14.60 2.84
CA ARG A 17 -15.33 -13.37 2.06
C ARG A 17 -14.69 -12.10 2.59
N SER A 18 -14.23 -12.05 3.84
CA SER A 18 -13.67 -10.83 4.42
C SER A 18 -12.16 -10.92 4.59
N LEU A 19 -11.41 -9.94 4.07
CA LEU A 19 -9.98 -9.85 4.32
C LEU A 19 -9.70 -9.74 5.83
N SER A 20 -8.61 -10.38 6.27
CA SER A 20 -8.20 -10.41 7.67
C SER A 20 -8.05 -8.99 8.24
N ARG A 21 -8.74 -8.71 9.35
CA ARG A 21 -8.61 -7.44 10.10
C ARG A 21 -7.17 -7.18 10.54
N LEU A 22 -6.45 -8.24 10.92
CA LEU A 22 -5.05 -8.15 11.30
C LEU A 22 -4.19 -7.73 10.10
N GLY A 23 -4.40 -8.37 8.94
CA GLY A 23 -3.69 -8.02 7.71
C GLY A 23 -3.92 -6.56 7.32
N ARG A 24 -5.15 -6.06 7.47
CA ARG A 24 -5.50 -4.66 7.23
C ARG A 24 -4.74 -3.69 8.13
N VAL A 25 -4.72 -3.97 9.44
CA VAL A 25 -4.02 -3.11 10.41
C VAL A 25 -2.52 -3.12 10.16
N LEU A 26 -1.92 -4.29 9.93
CA LEU A 26 -0.49 -4.41 9.63
C LEU A 26 -0.11 -3.70 8.33
N PHE A 27 -0.91 -3.85 7.27
CA PHE A 27 -0.68 -3.17 6.00
C PHE A 27 -0.79 -1.65 6.14
N GLY A 28 -1.87 -1.14 6.74
CA GLY A 28 -2.06 0.29 6.94
C GLY A 28 -1.00 0.92 7.85
N LEU A 29 -0.62 0.23 8.92
CA LEU A 29 0.48 0.70 9.79
C LEU A 29 1.84 0.62 9.09
N GLY A 30 2.10 -0.43 8.30
CA GLY A 30 3.33 -0.54 7.52
C GLY A 30 3.52 0.64 6.57
N LEU A 31 2.48 1.00 5.82
CA LEU A 31 2.48 2.19 4.96
C LEU A 31 2.73 3.49 5.75
N ALA A 32 2.09 3.62 6.91
CA ALA A 32 2.24 4.79 7.77
C ALA A 32 3.66 4.92 8.34
N LEU A 33 4.26 3.79 8.74
CA LEU A 33 5.63 3.75 9.27
C LEU A 33 6.65 4.06 8.18
N GLN A 34 6.51 3.45 6.99
CA GLN A 34 7.32 3.74 5.81
C GLN A 34 7.30 5.25 5.51
N ALA A 35 6.11 5.84 5.42
CA ALA A 35 5.96 7.27 5.17
C ALA A 35 6.58 8.15 6.27
N THR A 36 6.61 7.66 7.51
CA THR A 36 7.23 8.39 8.63
C THR A 36 8.75 8.37 8.53
N GLU A 37 9.35 7.31 7.98
CA GLU A 37 10.78 7.28 7.67
C GLU A 37 11.11 8.28 6.56
N ASP A 38 10.34 8.29 5.47
CA ASP A 38 10.49 9.29 4.39
C ASP A 38 10.37 10.73 4.92
N PHE A 39 9.51 10.95 5.93
CA PHE A 39 9.38 12.25 6.59
C PHE A 39 10.58 12.66 7.45
N ARG A 40 11.28 11.69 8.04
CA ARG A 40 12.46 11.94 8.89
C ARG A 40 13.67 12.29 8.04
N ASP A 41 13.80 11.62 6.90
CA ASP A 41 14.89 11.81 5.94
C ASP A 41 14.37 12.61 4.74
N MET A 42 13.75 13.76 5.03
CA MET A 42 13.10 14.61 4.03
C MET A 42 14.10 15.22 3.05
N GLU A 43 15.30 15.59 3.51
CA GLU A 43 16.36 16.12 2.64
C GLU A 43 16.76 15.08 1.59
N ASP A 44 16.98 13.83 2.02
CA ASP A 44 17.26 12.71 1.10
C ASP A 44 16.08 12.47 0.15
N SER A 45 14.84 12.56 0.64
CA SER A 45 13.63 12.37 -0.18
C SER A 45 13.46 13.48 -1.24
N ILE A 46 13.83 14.72 -0.92
CA ILE A 46 13.81 15.85 -1.85
C ILE A 46 14.92 15.70 -2.89
N GLU A 47 16.15 15.41 -2.47
CA GLU A 47 17.28 15.18 -3.39
C GLU A 47 16.99 14.02 -4.34
N TYR A 48 16.39 12.96 -3.82
CA TYR A 48 15.96 11.82 -4.61
C TYR A 48 14.87 12.21 -5.63
N ALA A 49 13.83 12.94 -5.20
CA ALA A 49 12.78 13.44 -6.10
C ALA A 49 13.32 14.41 -7.17
N GLU A 50 14.33 15.21 -6.84
CA GLU A 50 15.02 16.09 -7.79
C GLU A 50 15.78 15.27 -8.83
N SER A 51 16.51 14.24 -8.40
CA SER A 51 17.24 13.35 -9.32
C SER A 51 16.31 12.55 -10.26
N ALA A 52 15.11 12.20 -9.78
CA ALA A 52 14.04 11.59 -10.58
C ALA A 52 13.29 12.58 -11.49
N GLY A 53 13.62 13.88 -11.46
CA GLY A 53 13.03 14.89 -12.34
C GLY A 53 11.60 15.30 -11.98
N VAL A 54 11.18 15.12 -10.72
CA VAL A 54 9.84 15.49 -10.26
C VAL A 54 9.69 17.01 -10.22
N PRO A 55 8.61 17.60 -10.78
CA PRO A 55 8.38 19.03 -10.69
C PRO A 55 8.09 19.47 -9.24
N MET A 56 8.85 20.45 -8.74
CA MET A 56 8.78 20.97 -7.36
C MET A 56 9.03 19.91 -6.27
N PRO A 57 10.25 19.35 -6.18
CA PRO A 57 10.57 18.26 -5.24
C PRO A 57 10.33 18.64 -3.78
N ASP A 58 10.62 19.89 -3.40
CA ASP A 58 10.39 20.46 -2.05
C ASP A 58 8.93 20.39 -1.59
N LEU A 59 7.97 20.32 -2.51
CA LEU A 59 6.55 20.19 -2.21
C LEU A 59 6.03 18.78 -2.48
N ALA A 60 6.54 18.14 -3.53
CA ALA A 60 6.12 16.81 -3.95
C ALA A 60 6.50 15.74 -2.92
N ALA A 61 7.72 15.78 -2.37
CA ALA A 61 8.18 14.81 -1.39
C ALA A 61 7.36 14.86 -0.08
N PRO A 62 7.19 16.02 0.60
CA PRO A 62 6.33 16.10 1.78
C PRO A 62 4.88 15.73 1.52
N PHE A 63 4.36 16.08 0.33
CA PHE A 63 3.00 15.73 -0.07
C PHE A 63 2.82 14.22 -0.28
N ALA A 64 3.80 13.57 -0.92
CA ALA A 64 3.82 12.13 -1.13
C ALA A 64 3.84 11.37 0.21
N SER A 65 4.79 11.71 1.09
CA SER A 65 4.87 11.10 2.43
C SER A 65 3.60 11.37 3.24
N GLY A 66 3.06 12.59 3.18
CA GLY A 66 1.82 12.96 3.87
C GLY A 66 0.62 12.15 3.38
N MET A 67 0.49 12.00 2.06
CA MET A 67 -0.57 11.22 1.44
C MET A 67 -0.46 9.75 1.81
N MET A 68 0.73 9.18 1.80
CA MET A 68 0.94 7.77 2.14
C MET A 68 0.71 7.49 3.63
N LEU A 69 1.10 8.42 4.50
CA LEU A 69 0.80 8.37 5.93
C LEU A 69 -0.71 8.38 6.21
N VAL A 70 -1.42 9.36 5.64
CA VAL A 70 -2.88 9.50 5.80
C VAL A 70 -3.61 8.32 5.16
N GLY A 71 -3.13 7.86 3.99
CA GLY A 71 -3.65 6.68 3.30
C GLY A 71 -3.49 5.42 4.15
N GLY A 72 -2.30 5.16 4.68
CA GLY A 72 -2.00 4.03 5.56
C GLY A 72 -2.86 4.01 6.81
N LEU A 73 -2.95 5.14 7.53
CA LEU A 73 -3.84 5.27 8.68
C LEU A 73 -5.32 5.11 8.30
N GLY A 74 -5.72 5.63 7.14
CA GLY A 74 -7.07 5.47 6.60
C GLY A 74 -7.43 4.00 6.35
N VAL A 75 -6.48 3.20 5.84
CA VAL A 75 -6.64 1.75 5.66
C VAL A 75 -6.68 1.02 7.02
N ALA A 76 -5.81 1.39 7.95
CA ALA A 76 -5.79 0.81 9.30
C ALA A 76 -7.06 1.10 10.12
N LEU A 77 -7.67 2.28 9.95
CA LEU A 77 -8.91 2.68 10.63
C LEU A 77 -10.17 2.25 9.89
N TRP A 78 -10.11 2.08 8.56
CA TRP A 78 -11.20 1.61 7.69
C TRP A 78 -12.50 2.41 7.78
N ARG A 79 -12.41 3.70 8.06
CA ARG A 79 -13.57 4.62 8.11
C ARG A 79 -14.07 5.02 6.72
N LEU A 80 -13.14 5.24 5.77
CA LEU A 80 -13.42 5.59 4.38
C LEU A 80 -12.61 4.68 3.45
N PRO A 81 -12.88 3.37 3.45
CA PRO A 81 -11.96 2.38 2.90
C PRO A 81 -11.74 2.54 1.40
N LYS A 82 -12.78 2.90 0.64
CA LYS A 82 -12.68 3.13 -0.82
C LYS A 82 -11.75 4.29 -1.17
N ILE A 83 -11.81 5.38 -0.39
CA ILE A 83 -10.97 6.55 -0.60
C ILE A 83 -9.54 6.25 -0.16
N ALA A 84 -9.35 5.67 1.03
CA ALA A 84 -8.02 5.38 1.57
C ALA A 84 -7.25 4.38 0.70
N THR A 85 -7.87 3.24 0.37
CA THR A 85 -7.24 2.22 -0.49
C THR A 85 -7.08 2.73 -1.92
N GLY A 86 -8.03 3.52 -2.44
CA GLY A 86 -7.93 4.12 -3.76
C GLY A 86 -6.76 5.09 -3.87
N ALA A 87 -6.59 5.97 -2.87
CA ALA A 87 -5.46 6.89 -2.81
C ALA A 87 -4.12 6.15 -2.77
N VAL A 88 -3.99 5.12 -1.93
CA VAL A 88 -2.77 4.30 -1.84
C VAL A 88 -2.48 3.58 -3.17
N VAL A 89 -3.49 3.00 -3.81
CA VAL A 89 -3.35 2.35 -5.13
C VAL A 89 -2.89 3.36 -6.18
N THR A 90 -3.54 4.52 -6.29
CA THR A 90 -3.17 5.55 -7.26
C THR A 90 -1.76 6.08 -7.00
N PHE A 91 -1.42 6.33 -5.73
CA PHE A 91 -0.08 6.78 -5.35
C PHE A 91 1.00 5.77 -5.77
N LEU A 92 0.84 4.51 -5.37
CA LEU A 92 1.81 3.45 -5.72
C LEU A 92 1.89 3.22 -7.23
N ALA A 93 0.78 3.30 -7.96
CA ALA A 93 0.79 3.15 -9.42
C ALA A 93 1.60 4.23 -10.15
N VAL A 94 1.62 5.46 -9.61
CA VAL A 94 2.36 6.57 -10.19
C VAL A 94 3.80 6.58 -9.70
N VAL A 95 4.03 6.56 -8.38
CA VAL A 95 5.36 6.77 -7.78
C VAL A 95 6.32 5.62 -8.11
N THR A 96 5.83 4.38 -8.16
CA THR A 96 6.69 3.20 -8.31
C THR A 96 7.46 3.19 -9.63
N PRO A 97 6.81 3.36 -10.81
CA PRO A 97 7.54 3.42 -12.07
C PRO A 97 8.27 4.75 -12.31
N THR A 98 7.89 5.85 -11.64
CA THR A 98 8.55 7.15 -11.83
C THR A 98 9.79 7.32 -10.97
N MET A 99 9.78 6.78 -9.75
CA MET A 99 10.88 6.90 -8.81
C MET A 99 11.85 5.73 -8.92
N HIS A 100 11.34 4.50 -9.00
CA HIS A 100 12.17 3.29 -9.01
C HIS A 100 12.32 2.70 -10.41
N ASP A 101 12.79 3.53 -11.33
CA ASP A 101 13.07 3.17 -12.72
C ASP A 101 14.38 2.38 -12.84
N PHE A 102 14.41 1.19 -12.22
CA PHE A 102 15.60 0.35 -12.16
C PHE A 102 16.06 -0.15 -13.55
N TRP A 103 15.21 -0.03 -14.57
CA TRP A 103 15.50 -0.50 -15.93
C TRP A 103 16.26 0.53 -16.77
N ASN A 104 16.24 1.82 -16.39
CA ASN A 104 17.02 2.87 -17.04
C ASN A 104 18.30 3.26 -16.28
N GLU A 105 18.58 2.60 -15.17
CA GLU A 105 19.70 2.96 -14.30
C GLU A 105 21.04 2.38 -14.79
N GLU A 106 22.05 3.25 -14.91
CA GLU A 106 23.41 2.88 -15.31
C GLU A 106 24.26 2.55 -14.07
N GLY A 107 24.56 1.27 -13.83
CA GLY A 107 25.40 0.84 -12.71
C GLY A 107 24.72 -0.17 -11.79
N ASP A 108 24.87 -0.01 -10.48
CA ASP A 108 24.26 -0.91 -9.48
C ASP A 108 22.80 -0.52 -9.18
N ALA A 109 21.86 -1.14 -9.90
CA ALA A 109 20.42 -0.94 -9.73
C ALA A 109 19.79 -1.85 -8.65
N SER A 110 20.59 -2.44 -7.75
CA SER A 110 20.09 -3.42 -6.77
C SER A 110 19.15 -2.79 -5.74
N GLY A 111 19.46 -1.56 -5.30
CA GLY A 111 18.64 -0.79 -4.37
C GLY A 111 17.28 -0.41 -4.99
N GLU A 112 17.32 0.19 -6.18
CA GLU A 112 16.11 0.57 -6.94
C GLU A 112 15.22 -0.61 -7.29
N ARG A 113 15.81 -1.77 -7.67
CA ARG A 113 15.03 -3.00 -7.87
C ARG A 113 14.30 -3.43 -6.61
N LEU A 114 14.99 -3.43 -5.47
CA LEU A 114 14.40 -3.87 -4.21
C LEU A 114 13.24 -2.94 -3.82
N ALA A 115 13.42 -1.63 -3.96
CA ALA A 115 12.38 -0.63 -3.70
C ALA A 115 11.19 -0.80 -4.66
N PHE A 116 11.44 -0.97 -5.95
CA PHE A 116 10.41 -1.24 -6.96
C PHE A 116 9.56 -2.47 -6.60
N PHE A 117 10.21 -3.61 -6.32
CA PHE A 117 9.49 -4.83 -5.98
C PHE A 117 8.76 -4.73 -4.64
N GLY A 118 9.32 -4.00 -3.67
CA GLY A 118 8.65 -3.67 -2.41
C GLY A 118 7.36 -2.90 -2.66
N ASN A 119 7.42 -1.82 -3.45
CA ASN A 119 6.25 -1.02 -3.81
C ASN A 119 5.25 -1.81 -4.65
N LEU A 120 5.70 -2.69 -5.55
CA LEU A 120 4.83 -3.56 -6.34
C LEU A 120 4.08 -4.57 -5.46
N ALA A 121 4.74 -5.15 -4.45
CA ALA A 121 4.09 -6.01 -3.47
C ALA A 121 3.04 -5.25 -2.65
N MET A 122 3.38 -4.04 -2.19
CA MET A 122 2.44 -3.15 -1.50
C MET A 122 1.26 -2.77 -2.38
N PHE A 123 1.49 -2.52 -3.67
CA PHE A 123 0.45 -2.20 -4.64
C PHE A 123 -0.52 -3.37 -4.83
N GLY A 124 0.00 -4.61 -4.94
CA GLY A 124 -0.81 -5.82 -4.98
C GLY A 124 -1.70 -5.99 -3.74
N ALA A 125 -1.14 -5.74 -2.55
CA ALA A 125 -1.90 -5.74 -1.30
C ALA A 125 -2.97 -4.63 -1.28
N ALA A 126 -2.62 -3.42 -1.72
CA ALA A 126 -3.54 -2.28 -1.81
C ALA A 126 -4.73 -2.59 -2.72
N LEU A 127 -4.51 -3.24 -3.88
CA LEU A 127 -5.56 -3.67 -4.79
C LEU A 127 -6.49 -4.72 -4.16
N ALA A 128 -5.94 -5.66 -3.38
CA ALA A 128 -6.75 -6.64 -2.65
C ALA A 128 -7.69 -5.94 -1.65
N PHE A 129 -7.15 -5.00 -0.84
CA PHE A 129 -7.95 -4.22 0.09
C PHE A 129 -8.94 -3.28 -0.60
N LEU A 130 -8.58 -2.69 -1.74
CA LEU A 130 -9.50 -1.88 -2.55
C LEU A 130 -10.69 -2.71 -3.03
N ARG A 131 -10.43 -3.91 -3.55
CA ARG A 131 -11.49 -4.84 -3.98
C ARG A 131 -12.43 -5.18 -2.83
N GLU A 132 -11.90 -5.40 -1.64
CA GLU A 132 -12.70 -5.63 -0.43
C GLU A 132 -13.51 -4.40 -0.01
N ALA A 133 -12.93 -3.21 -0.11
CA ALA A 133 -13.60 -1.96 0.20
C ALA A 133 -14.84 -1.70 -0.69
N TYR A 134 -14.85 -2.21 -1.93
CA TYR A 134 -16.02 -2.16 -2.81
C TYR A 134 -17.06 -3.26 -2.55
N ARG A 135 -16.70 -4.27 -1.76
CA ARG A 135 -17.58 -5.39 -1.39
C ARG A 135 -18.20 -5.26 0.00
N SER A 136 -17.67 -4.34 0.82
CA SER A 136 -18.14 -3.99 2.17
C SER A 136 -19.31 -2.99 2.15
#